data_AF-A0A433R946-F1
#
_entry.id   AF-A0A433R946-F1
#
_cell.length_a   1.000
_cell.length_b   1.000
_cell.length_c   1.000
_cell.angle_alpha   90.00
_cell.angle_beta   90.00
_cell.angle_gamma   90.00
#
_symmetry.space_group_name_H-M   'P 1'
#
loop_
_entity.id
_entity.type
_entity.pdbx_description
1 polymer ?
#
loop_
_entity_poly.entity_id
_entity_poly.type
_entity_poly.pdbx_seq_one_letter_code
_entity_poly.pdbx_strand_id
1 'polypeptide(L)'
;MLAFFPSSFRFPLFGSLARLSPSLSRLFLRIPPLSFRQNHCFFPHFCYNKNRTLVPVYGRRGEIVSDSYEAFLLEQGGELACLRFFFHCRWPSGYACPQCGFREAYTIATRRMPLFECTRCHYQTSVTSGTFLEGTRTPLSKWLYAMHRLSDPSSGINAVQLTQLIRVTYKTAYAMLDKIRQSLLSTESDLRSGSLSGSIEAGLAIWGREKLSSLELGDHEQPVAAGVACDSAGQPVQIALMEVSRSEMLDRTMTPMGCHRFKSRFVSPDPASQKTTVYRSKYLTKRHCKTLASICKAGFKRIQDTYHGVSLRNLGKYLAEFTFRWNALRKDGQCLRHMAVACLSSRLPVHA
;
A
#
# COMPACT_ATOMS: atom_id res chain seq x y z
N MET A 1 -15.81 20.89 64.16
CA MET A 1 -15.06 19.65 63.85
C MET A 1 -14.24 19.95 62.60
N LEU A 2 -12.96 20.35 62.64
CA LEU A 2 -11.75 19.67 63.18
C LEU A 2 -11.74 18.19 62.75
N ALA A 3 -10.80 17.67 61.96
CA ALA A 3 -9.33 17.68 62.10
C ALA A 3 -8.65 17.60 60.70
N PHE A 4 -7.57 18.34 60.38
CA PHE A 4 -6.15 18.22 60.79
C PHE A 4 -5.41 17.01 60.16
N PHE A 5 -4.53 17.19 59.15
CA PHE A 5 -3.05 17.47 59.16
C PHE A 5 -2.26 16.21 58.68
N PRO A 6 -0.95 16.22 58.31
CA PRO A 6 -0.27 16.95 57.21
C PRO A 6 0.83 16.11 56.46
N SER A 7 1.54 16.74 55.50
CA SER A 7 2.98 16.66 55.09
C SER A 7 3.89 15.52 55.62
N SER A 8 4.90 14.94 54.94
CA SER A 8 5.99 15.49 54.10
C SER A 8 6.98 14.36 53.69
N PHE A 9 7.95 14.68 52.81
CA PHE A 9 9.32 14.10 52.63
C PHE A 9 9.73 13.42 51.30
N ARG A 10 10.47 14.22 50.51
CA ARG A 10 11.79 14.02 49.86
C ARG A 10 12.19 12.66 49.27
N PHE A 11 12.52 12.67 47.97
CA PHE A 11 13.46 11.73 47.33
C PHE A 11 14.88 12.34 47.29
N PRO A 12 15.96 11.57 47.55
CA PRO A 12 17.34 12.04 47.46
C PRO A 12 17.96 11.84 46.06
N LEU A 13 19.00 12.63 45.80
CA LEU A 13 19.88 12.62 44.62
C LEU A 13 21.03 11.60 44.75
N PHE A 14 21.42 11.03 43.59
CA PHE A 14 22.69 10.45 43.14
C PHE A 14 23.59 9.62 44.11
N GLY A 15 23.93 8.39 43.67
CA GLY A 15 25.13 7.69 44.13
C GLY A 15 25.27 6.21 43.70
N SER A 16 26.24 5.97 42.81
CA SER A 16 27.05 4.75 42.69
C SER A 16 26.56 3.51 41.91
N LEU A 17 27.48 3.05 41.05
CA LEU A 17 27.54 1.79 40.31
C LEU A 17 27.58 0.58 41.24
N ALA A 18 26.69 -0.41 41.01
CA ALA A 18 26.92 -1.78 41.43
C ALA A 18 26.20 -2.77 40.48
N ARG A 19 26.93 -3.83 40.13
CA ARG A 19 26.57 -4.91 39.21
C ARG A 19 25.30 -5.65 39.66
N LEU A 20 24.37 -5.92 38.74
CA LEU A 20 23.31 -6.90 38.95
C LEU A 20 23.19 -7.85 37.75
N SER A 21 23.53 -9.12 38.05
CA SER A 21 23.14 -10.43 37.51
C SER A 21 22.34 -10.56 36.18
N PRO A 22 22.70 -11.51 35.30
CA PRO A 22 21.93 -11.86 34.11
C PRO A 22 20.80 -12.85 34.44
N SER A 23 19.59 -12.38 34.77
CA SER A 23 18.43 -13.28 34.88
C SER A 23 17.05 -12.68 34.49
N LEU A 24 16.99 -11.48 33.91
CA LEU A 24 15.73 -10.85 33.49
C LEU A 24 15.34 -11.18 32.03
N SER A 25 15.46 -12.44 31.61
CA SER A 25 15.14 -12.88 30.23
C SER A 25 13.68 -13.26 30.00
N ARG A 26 12.79 -13.12 30.99
CA ARG A 26 11.40 -13.60 30.92
C ARG A 26 10.42 -12.61 31.54
N LEU A 27 10.24 -11.46 30.90
CA LEU A 27 9.14 -10.54 31.21
C LEU A 27 7.93 -10.90 30.35
N PHE A 28 6.86 -11.38 30.99
CA PHE A 28 5.53 -11.46 30.39
C PHE A 28 4.94 -10.05 30.29
N LEU A 29 4.98 -9.45 29.10
CA LEU A 29 4.13 -8.30 28.81
C LEU A 29 2.75 -8.81 28.42
N ARG A 30 1.84 -8.92 29.40
CA ARG A 30 0.40 -8.89 29.12
C ARG A 30 0.10 -7.51 28.53
N ILE A 31 -0.12 -7.44 27.22
CA ILE A 31 -0.58 -6.21 26.55
C ILE A 31 -2.07 -6.07 26.90
N PRO A 32 -2.48 -5.08 27.72
CA PRO A 32 -3.89 -4.88 28.01
C PRO A 32 -4.63 -4.42 26.74
N PRO A 33 -5.90 -4.79 26.54
CA PRO A 33 -6.72 -4.22 25.48
C PRO A 33 -6.89 -2.72 25.77
N LEU A 34 -6.31 -1.85 24.95
CA LEU A 34 -6.53 -0.42 25.06
C LEU A 34 -7.92 -0.09 24.54
N SER A 35 -8.76 0.39 25.44
CA SER A 35 -10.03 1.04 25.15
C SER A 35 -9.80 2.20 24.16
N PHE A 36 -10.35 2.04 22.97
CA PHE A 36 -10.36 3.03 21.89
C PHE A 36 -11.23 4.23 22.32
N ARG A 37 -10.65 5.20 23.03
CA ARG A 37 -11.21 6.53 23.22
C ARG A 37 -10.09 7.56 23.25
N GLN A 38 -9.80 8.16 22.10
CA GLN A 38 -9.91 9.61 21.87
C GLN A 38 -9.35 9.98 20.48
N ASN A 39 -10.18 10.74 19.78
CA ASN A 39 -10.06 11.22 18.41
C ASN A 39 -8.82 12.09 18.19
N HIS A 40 -7.88 11.62 17.37
CA HIS A 40 -7.13 12.49 16.45
C HIS A 40 -6.92 11.70 15.15
N CYS A 41 -8.00 11.53 14.39
CA CYS A 41 -7.94 11.11 12.99
C CYS A 41 -7.66 12.36 12.16
N PHE A 42 -6.50 12.40 11.50
CA PHE A 42 -6.20 13.40 10.49
C PHE A 42 -7.25 13.34 9.37
N PHE A 43 -8.00 14.42 9.18
CA PHE A 43 -8.90 14.62 8.06
C PHE A 43 -8.09 14.66 6.75
N PRO A 44 -8.51 13.96 5.67
CA PRO A 44 -8.10 14.34 4.33
C PRO A 44 -8.94 15.55 3.90
N HIS A 45 -8.28 16.66 3.58
CA HIS A 45 -8.90 17.76 2.83
C HIS A 45 -9.34 17.22 1.45
N PHE A 46 -10.59 16.78 1.33
CA PHE A 46 -11.23 16.60 0.03
C PHE A 46 -11.67 17.97 -0.48
N CYS A 47 -10.92 18.58 -1.40
CA CYS A 47 -11.38 19.79 -2.09
C CYS A 47 -12.29 19.41 -3.27
N TYR A 48 -13.59 19.67 -3.12
CA TYR A 48 -14.56 19.64 -4.22
C TYR A 48 -14.56 20.99 -4.95
N ASN A 49 -14.82 21.02 -6.25
CA ASN A 49 -15.15 22.29 -6.93
C ASN A 49 -16.59 22.72 -6.57
N LYS A 50 -17.01 23.94 -6.96
CA LYS A 50 -18.38 24.46 -6.76
C LYS A 50 -19.50 23.54 -7.31
N ASN A 51 -19.15 22.55 -8.14
CA ASN A 51 -20.07 21.59 -8.76
C ASN A 51 -20.01 20.19 -8.12
N ARG A 52 -19.45 20.04 -6.91
CA ARG A 52 -19.28 18.75 -6.19
C ARG A 52 -18.53 17.67 -7.00
N THR A 53 -17.79 18.06 -8.03
CA THR A 53 -16.90 17.15 -8.75
C THR A 53 -15.60 17.02 -7.97
N LEU A 54 -15.13 15.79 -7.79
CA LEU A 54 -13.84 15.50 -7.17
C LEU A 54 -12.74 15.96 -8.14
N VAL A 55 -12.23 17.16 -7.94
CA VAL A 55 -11.13 17.70 -8.72
C VAL A 55 -9.84 17.46 -7.94
N PRO A 56 -8.87 16.71 -8.49
CA PRO A 56 -7.55 16.61 -7.89
C PRO A 56 -6.88 17.99 -7.99
N VAL A 57 -7.00 18.80 -6.95
CA VAL A 57 -6.18 20.00 -6.78
C VAL A 57 -4.85 19.53 -6.21
N TYR A 58 -3.71 19.94 -6.78
CA TYR A 58 -2.60 20.59 -6.07
C TYR A 58 -1.46 20.98 -7.05
N GLY A 59 -1.05 22.25 -6.91
CA GLY A 59 0.32 22.75 -7.05
C GLY A 59 1.00 22.67 -8.42
N ARG A 60 1.04 23.78 -9.16
CA ARG A 60 1.89 23.99 -10.34
C ARG A 60 3.42 23.99 -10.03
N ARG A 61 3.85 23.67 -8.80
CA ARG A 61 5.22 23.91 -8.29
C ARG A 61 5.81 22.90 -7.29
N GLY A 62 5.31 21.67 -7.17
CA GLY A 62 6.07 20.59 -6.48
C GLY A 62 6.55 20.88 -5.04
N GLU A 63 5.86 21.71 -4.27
CA GLU A 63 6.21 21.96 -2.87
C GLU A 63 5.82 20.75 -2.02
N ILE A 64 6.82 20.13 -1.40
CA ILE A 64 6.67 19.01 -0.46
C ILE A 64 6.04 19.58 0.81
N VAL A 65 4.81 19.16 1.15
CA VAL A 65 4.31 19.34 2.52
C VAL A 65 5.26 18.57 3.45
N SER A 66 6.00 19.33 4.23
CA SER A 66 7.27 18.99 4.86
C SER A 66 7.13 18.31 6.21
N ASP A 67 6.53 17.11 6.25
CA ASP A 67 6.68 16.28 7.45
C ASP A 67 8.01 15.54 7.35
N SER A 68 9.01 16.06 8.06
CA SER A 68 10.33 15.42 8.13
C SER A 68 10.20 14.01 8.71
N TYR A 69 11.12 13.12 8.33
CA TYR A 69 11.13 11.76 8.88
C TYR A 69 11.29 11.77 10.40
N GLU A 70 12.05 12.73 10.94
CA GLU A 70 12.23 12.92 12.38
C GLU A 70 10.92 13.32 13.09
N ALA A 71 10.16 14.25 12.52
CA ALA A 71 8.85 14.65 13.04
C ALA A 71 7.86 13.48 13.02
N PHE A 72 7.80 12.77 11.89
CA PHE A 72 6.99 11.56 11.76
C PHE A 72 7.37 10.50 12.81
N LEU A 73 8.66 10.23 13.01
CA LEU A 73 9.10 9.23 13.97
C LEU A 73 8.72 9.60 15.41
N LEU A 74 8.82 10.89 15.74
CA LEU A 74 8.39 11.42 17.04
C LEU A 74 6.88 11.23 17.23
N GLU A 75 6.08 11.59 16.23
CA GLU A 75 4.62 11.42 16.23
C GLU A 75 4.21 9.95 16.41
N GLN A 76 4.89 9.03 15.71
CA GLN A 76 4.60 7.60 15.84
C GLN A 76 5.02 7.03 17.20
N GLY A 77 5.85 7.71 17.99
CA GLY A 77 6.37 7.19 19.26
C GLY A 77 7.58 6.26 19.12
N GLY A 78 8.36 6.41 18.04
CA GLY A 78 9.63 5.71 17.84
C GLY A 78 9.56 4.35 17.13
N GLU A 79 10.72 3.69 17.02
CA GLU A 79 10.87 2.41 16.30
C GLU A 79 10.02 1.28 16.90
N LEU A 80 9.86 1.24 18.23
CA LEU A 80 9.07 0.21 18.90
C LEU A 80 7.58 0.35 18.58
N ALA A 81 7.06 1.58 18.47
CA ALA A 81 5.69 1.82 18.07
C ALA A 81 5.45 1.45 16.60
N CYS A 82 6.42 1.74 15.71
CA CYS A 82 6.40 1.28 14.33
C CYS A 82 6.37 -0.27 14.26
N LEU A 83 7.18 -0.95 15.08
CA LEU A 83 7.14 -2.41 15.17
C LEU A 83 5.77 -2.93 15.63
N ARG A 84 5.15 -2.29 16.64
CA ARG A 84 3.81 -2.63 17.09
C ARG A 84 2.78 -2.45 15.96
N PHE A 85 2.87 -1.37 15.20
CA PHE A 85 2.02 -1.15 14.03
C PHE A 85 2.10 -2.31 13.03
N PHE A 86 3.32 -2.71 12.63
CA PHE A 86 3.49 -3.85 11.73
C PHE A 86 3.02 -5.16 12.36
N PHE A 87 3.22 -5.37 13.67
CA PHE A 87 2.70 -6.53 14.38
C PHE A 87 1.18 -6.63 14.26
N HIS A 88 0.44 -5.53 14.45
CA HIS A 88 -1.03 -5.51 14.36
C HIS A 88 -1.52 -5.64 12.91
N CYS A 89 -0.74 -5.16 11.95
CA CYS A 89 -1.06 -5.37 10.53
C CYS A 89 -0.89 -6.84 10.14
N ARG A 90 0.15 -7.52 10.64
CA ARG A 90 0.40 -8.95 10.37
C ARG A 90 -0.57 -9.85 11.12
N TRP A 91 -0.88 -9.50 12.36
CA TRP A 91 -1.65 -10.30 13.29
C TRP A 91 -2.74 -9.45 13.97
N PRO A 92 -3.84 -9.16 13.27
CA PRO A 92 -4.89 -8.25 13.77
C PRO A 92 -5.55 -8.72 15.08
N SER A 93 -5.61 -10.03 15.30
CA SER A 93 -6.21 -10.66 16.49
C SER A 93 -5.17 -11.13 17.52
N GLY A 94 -3.94 -10.62 17.45
CA GLY A 94 -2.81 -11.12 18.22
C GLY A 94 -2.05 -12.23 17.49
N TYR A 95 -0.87 -12.58 18.01
CA TYR A 95 0.07 -13.50 17.36
C TYR A 95 -0.63 -14.77 16.88
N ALA A 96 -0.29 -15.22 15.67
CA ALA A 96 -0.68 -16.53 15.16
C ALA A 96 0.55 -17.16 14.51
N CYS A 97 0.96 -18.32 15.02
CA CYS A 97 2.12 -19.04 14.51
C CYS A 97 1.90 -19.39 13.02
N PRO A 98 2.83 -19.02 12.12
CA PRO A 98 2.66 -19.31 10.69
C PRO A 98 2.76 -20.80 10.35
N GLN A 99 3.24 -21.66 11.27
CA GLN A 99 3.36 -23.11 11.06
C GLN A 99 2.16 -23.88 11.60
N CYS A 100 1.71 -23.59 12.84
CA CYS A 100 0.67 -24.39 13.50
C CYS A 100 -0.59 -23.59 13.89
N GLY A 101 -0.64 -22.28 13.63
CA GLY A 101 -1.78 -21.42 13.95
C GLY A 101 -2.00 -21.12 15.44
N PHE A 102 -1.18 -21.68 16.34
CA PHE A 102 -1.30 -21.43 17.78
C PHE A 102 -1.06 -19.95 18.11
N ARG A 103 -1.77 -19.44 19.12
CA ARG A 103 -1.91 -17.98 19.36
C ARG A 103 -1.01 -17.40 20.45
N GLU A 104 -0.18 -18.23 21.06
CA GLU A 104 0.72 -17.81 22.13
C GLU A 104 2.18 -17.95 21.70
N ALA A 105 2.99 -16.98 22.11
CA ALA A 105 4.43 -16.98 21.85
C ALA A 105 5.21 -16.33 22.99
N TYR A 106 6.44 -16.83 23.19
CA TYR A 106 7.47 -16.12 23.95
C TYR A 106 8.11 -15.06 23.05
N THR A 107 8.34 -13.85 23.59
CA THR A 107 9.04 -12.78 22.87
C THR A 107 10.51 -12.78 23.27
N ILE A 108 11.39 -12.99 22.30
CA ILE A 108 12.84 -12.92 22.46
C ILE A 108 13.31 -11.55 21.97
N ALA A 109 13.58 -10.64 22.91
CA ALA A 109 13.95 -9.25 22.63
C ALA A 109 15.47 -8.99 22.66
N THR A 110 16.31 -10.04 22.63
CA THR A 110 17.78 -9.93 22.70
C THR A 110 18.41 -9.37 21.41
N ARG A 111 17.63 -9.23 20.34
CA ARG A 111 18.06 -8.70 19.04
C ARG A 111 17.30 -7.41 18.72
N ARG A 112 17.84 -6.61 17.80
CA ARG A 112 17.20 -5.38 17.31
C ARG A 112 15.76 -5.61 16.82
N MET A 113 15.51 -6.73 16.16
CA MET A 113 14.16 -7.16 15.79
C MET A 113 13.75 -8.34 16.67
N PRO A 114 12.71 -8.17 17.51
CA PRO A 114 12.16 -9.24 18.33
C PRO A 114 11.76 -10.47 17.51
N LEU A 115 12.03 -11.65 18.08
CA LEU A 115 11.51 -12.93 17.61
C LEU A 115 10.36 -13.39 18.48
N PHE A 116 9.39 -14.06 17.88
CA PHE A 116 8.24 -14.67 18.53
C PHE A 116 8.36 -16.18 18.37
N GLU A 117 8.62 -16.88 19.47
CA GLU A 117 8.70 -18.32 19.52
C GLU A 117 7.34 -18.91 19.94
N CYS A 118 6.74 -19.71 19.08
CA CYS A 118 5.48 -20.37 19.38
C CYS A 118 5.62 -21.30 20.60
N THR A 119 4.71 -21.20 21.57
CA THR A 119 4.77 -22.03 22.78
C THR A 119 4.42 -23.51 22.52
N ARG A 120 3.82 -23.83 21.36
CA ARG A 120 3.39 -25.19 20.99
C ARG A 120 4.40 -25.93 20.11
N CYS A 121 4.87 -25.30 19.03
CA CYS A 121 5.78 -25.95 18.06
C CYS A 121 7.20 -25.40 18.09
N HIS A 122 7.51 -24.47 19.00
CA HIS A 122 8.82 -23.81 19.11
C HIS A 122 9.32 -23.11 17.85
N TYR A 123 8.46 -22.92 16.84
CA TYR A 123 8.80 -22.18 15.64
C TYR A 123 9.02 -20.70 15.96
N GLN A 124 10.18 -20.18 15.56
CA GLN A 124 10.55 -18.79 15.73
C GLN A 124 10.23 -17.99 14.45
N THR A 125 9.54 -16.88 14.60
CA THR A 125 9.23 -15.94 13.51
C THR A 125 9.41 -14.51 13.97
N SER A 126 9.79 -13.60 13.08
CA SER A 126 9.66 -12.16 13.33
C SER A 126 8.38 -11.62 12.68
N VAL A 127 8.13 -10.33 12.85
CA VAL A 127 7.07 -9.60 12.11
C VAL A 127 7.35 -9.57 10.59
N THR A 128 8.61 -9.65 10.18
CA THR A 128 9.01 -9.55 8.77
C THR A 128 9.24 -10.90 8.09
N SER A 129 9.39 -12.00 8.84
CA SER A 129 9.62 -13.35 8.30
C SER A 129 8.51 -13.79 7.33
N GLY A 130 8.91 -14.33 6.18
CA GLY A 130 7.97 -14.77 5.13
C GLY A 130 7.19 -13.63 4.45
N THR A 131 7.69 -12.39 4.48
CA THR A 131 7.04 -11.21 3.87
C THR A 131 7.95 -10.49 2.89
N PHE A 132 7.46 -9.43 2.25
CA PHE A 132 8.31 -8.56 1.40
C PHE A 132 9.39 -7.81 2.20
N LEU A 133 9.18 -7.65 3.51
CA LEU A 133 10.12 -7.01 4.43
C LEU A 133 11.18 -7.98 4.99
N GLU A 134 11.13 -9.26 4.63
CA GLU A 134 12.10 -10.25 5.09
C GLU A 134 13.54 -9.87 4.75
N GLY A 135 14.45 -10.16 5.68
CA GLY A 135 15.88 -9.87 5.55
C GLY A 135 16.24 -8.38 5.57
N THR A 136 15.29 -7.49 5.89
CA THR A 136 15.56 -6.04 5.90
C THR A 136 16.47 -5.64 7.05
N ARG A 137 17.50 -4.83 6.75
CA ARG A 137 18.37 -4.18 7.74
C ARG A 137 17.91 -2.74 8.03
N THR A 138 17.04 -2.20 7.19
CA THR A 138 16.46 -0.86 7.32
C THR A 138 15.45 -0.84 8.47
N PRO A 139 15.48 0.19 9.35
CA PRO A 139 14.47 0.38 10.40
C PRO A 139 13.04 0.30 9.90
N LEU A 140 12.14 -0.27 10.72
CA LEU A 140 10.72 -0.38 10.37
C LEU A 140 10.06 1.00 10.30
N SER A 141 10.52 1.97 11.09
CA SER A 141 10.09 3.36 10.97
C SER A 141 10.31 3.95 9.58
N LYS A 142 11.45 3.66 8.95
CA LYS A 142 11.76 4.15 7.58
C LYS A 142 10.89 3.45 6.54
N TRP A 143 10.57 2.17 6.74
CA TRP A 143 9.58 1.47 5.90
C TRP A 143 8.20 2.07 6.04
N LEU A 144 7.76 2.33 7.28
CA LEU A 144 6.47 2.93 7.55
C LEU A 144 6.37 4.34 6.96
N TYR A 145 7.42 5.15 7.09
CA TYR A 145 7.49 6.47 6.48
C TYR A 145 7.46 6.39 4.95
N ALA A 146 8.21 5.46 4.34
CA ALA A 146 8.17 5.25 2.89
C ALA A 146 6.75 4.88 2.41
N MET A 147 6.06 3.98 3.13
CA MET A 147 4.67 3.62 2.85
C MET A 147 3.73 4.81 3.04
N HIS A 148 3.93 5.60 4.10
CA HIS A 148 3.14 6.81 4.36
C HIS A 148 3.26 7.81 3.20
N ARG A 149 4.49 8.12 2.78
CA ARG A 149 4.74 9.02 1.63
C ARG A 149 4.24 8.45 0.31
N LEU A 150 4.32 7.13 0.11
CA LEU A 150 3.79 6.49 -1.11
C LEU A 150 2.25 6.43 -1.11
N SER A 151 1.62 6.34 0.07
CA SER A 151 0.18 6.29 0.24
C SER A 151 -0.53 7.62 -0.05
N ASP A 152 0.22 8.72 -0.09
CA ASP A 152 -0.29 10.06 -0.38
C ASP A 152 -1.02 10.09 -1.75
N PRO A 153 -2.29 10.51 -1.81
CA PRO A 153 -3.05 10.60 -3.06
C PRO A 153 -2.48 11.56 -4.12
N SER A 154 -1.70 12.56 -3.72
CA SER A 154 -1.34 13.70 -4.56
C SER A 154 -0.32 13.34 -5.66
N SER A 155 0.77 12.67 -5.31
CA SER A 155 1.84 12.33 -6.27
C SER A 155 2.48 10.97 -5.98
N GLY A 156 2.62 10.59 -4.71
CA GLY A 156 3.45 9.47 -4.31
C GLY A 156 4.88 9.96 -4.07
N ILE A 157 5.87 9.07 -4.11
CA ILE A 157 7.26 9.47 -3.87
C ILE A 157 8.24 8.71 -4.75
N ASN A 158 9.16 9.44 -5.39
CA ASN A 158 10.24 8.83 -6.15
C ASN A 158 11.46 8.51 -5.26
N ALA A 159 12.37 7.69 -5.77
CA ALA A 159 13.52 7.21 -5.00
C ALA A 159 14.49 8.33 -4.60
N VAL A 160 14.62 9.37 -5.41
CA VAL A 160 15.48 10.53 -5.11
C VAL A 160 14.94 11.31 -3.92
N GLN A 161 13.64 11.63 -3.94
CA GLN A 161 12.93 12.28 -2.84
C GLN A 161 13.03 11.44 -1.56
N LEU A 162 12.78 10.13 -1.65
CA LEU A 162 12.84 9.25 -0.48
C LEU A 162 14.25 9.21 0.12
N THR A 163 15.29 9.15 -0.73
CA THR A 163 16.69 9.20 -0.27
C THR A 163 16.99 10.42 0.59
N GLN A 164 16.49 11.60 0.18
CA GLN A 164 16.67 12.84 0.91
C GLN A 164 15.92 12.83 2.25
N LEU A 165 14.67 12.36 2.25
CA LEU A 165 13.81 12.40 3.44
C LEU A 165 14.26 11.42 4.55
N ILE A 166 14.62 10.18 4.21
CA ILE A 166 14.99 9.16 5.22
C ILE A 166 16.49 8.93 5.34
N ARG A 167 17.32 9.72 4.62
CA ARG A 167 18.79 9.66 4.64
C ARG A 167 19.32 8.24 4.42
N VAL A 168 19.01 7.68 3.25
CA VAL A 168 19.51 6.37 2.80
C VAL A 168 20.07 6.48 1.39
N THR A 169 20.92 5.53 0.98
CA THR A 169 21.42 5.50 -0.40
C THR A 169 20.29 5.34 -1.41
N TYR A 170 20.45 5.90 -2.61
CA TYR A 170 19.48 5.76 -3.71
C TYR A 170 19.09 4.30 -3.96
N LYS A 171 20.08 3.40 -3.99
CA LYS A 171 19.87 1.96 -4.16
C LYS A 171 18.95 1.38 -3.09
N THR A 172 19.08 1.83 -1.84
CA THR A 172 18.22 1.41 -0.74
C THR A 172 16.81 1.95 -0.90
N ALA A 173 16.66 3.26 -1.18
CA ALA A 173 15.35 3.87 -1.41
C ALA A 173 14.60 3.23 -2.59
N TYR A 174 15.29 3.00 -3.71
CA TYR A 174 14.74 2.31 -4.87
C TYR A 174 14.31 0.89 -4.53
N ALA A 175 15.17 0.10 -3.88
CA ALA A 175 14.83 -1.27 -3.48
C ALA A 175 13.65 -1.33 -2.49
N MET A 176 13.52 -0.33 -1.61
CA MET A 176 12.37 -0.21 -0.71
C MET A 176 11.07 0.02 -1.50
N LEU A 177 11.05 1.04 -2.36
CA LEU A 177 9.87 1.35 -3.17
C LEU A 177 9.52 0.21 -4.12
N ASP A 178 10.52 -0.43 -4.74
CA ASP A 178 10.29 -1.56 -5.63
C ASP A 178 9.68 -2.76 -4.90
N LYS A 179 10.15 -3.08 -3.68
CA LYS A 179 9.55 -4.12 -2.83
C LYS A 179 8.10 -3.80 -2.44
N ILE A 180 7.81 -2.55 -2.11
CA ILE A 180 6.42 -2.12 -1.83
C ILE A 180 5.57 -2.31 -3.07
N ARG A 181 6.00 -1.85 -4.26
CA ARG A 181 5.21 -2.02 -5.48
C ARG A 181 5.02 -3.49 -5.87
N GLN A 182 6.04 -4.33 -5.66
CA GLN A 182 5.94 -5.78 -5.86
C GLN A 182 4.88 -6.41 -4.96
N SER A 183 4.79 -5.98 -3.69
CA SER A 183 3.77 -6.48 -2.76
C SER A 183 2.37 -6.06 -3.18
N LEU A 184 2.20 -4.83 -3.66
CA LEU A 184 0.93 -4.33 -4.20
C LEU A 184 0.50 -5.12 -5.44
N LEU A 185 1.41 -5.37 -6.38
CA LEU A 185 1.15 -6.15 -7.58
C LEU A 185 0.74 -7.60 -7.25
N SER A 186 1.40 -8.21 -6.25
CA SER A 186 1.07 -9.59 -5.79
C SER A 186 -0.27 -9.62 -5.04
N THR A 187 -0.58 -8.57 -4.27
CA THR A 187 -1.86 -8.49 -3.56
C THR A 187 -3.04 -8.34 -4.54
N GLU A 188 -2.84 -7.65 -5.67
CA GLU A 188 -3.84 -7.57 -6.75
C GLU A 188 -4.05 -8.88 -7.51
N SER A 189 -3.06 -9.79 -7.54
CA SER A 189 -3.27 -11.13 -8.13
C SER A 189 -4.09 -12.04 -7.24
N ASP A 190 -3.95 -11.90 -5.92
CA ASP A 190 -4.48 -12.86 -4.96
C ASP A 190 -5.90 -12.52 -4.48
N LEU A 191 -6.28 -11.24 -4.51
CA LEU A 191 -7.58 -10.77 -4.03
C LEU A 191 -8.64 -10.75 -5.15
N ARG A 192 -9.45 -11.81 -5.24
CA ARG A 192 -10.79 -11.75 -5.90
C ARG A 192 -11.74 -10.76 -5.20
N SER A 193 -11.46 -10.38 -3.95
CA SER A 193 -12.24 -9.43 -3.14
C SER A 193 -12.21 -7.98 -3.62
N GLY A 194 -11.57 -7.70 -4.77
CA GLY A 194 -11.61 -6.43 -5.48
C GLY A 194 -12.23 -6.53 -6.87
N SER A 195 -13.12 -7.50 -7.12
CA SER A 195 -13.77 -7.61 -8.43
C SER A 195 -14.71 -6.42 -8.68
N LEU A 196 -14.57 -5.78 -9.85
CA LEU A 196 -15.47 -4.75 -10.34
C LEU A 196 -16.87 -5.35 -10.46
N SER A 197 -17.86 -4.68 -9.88
CA SER A 197 -19.26 -5.08 -9.92
C SER A 197 -20.17 -3.89 -10.21
N GLY A 198 -21.40 -4.17 -10.64
CA GLY A 198 -22.38 -3.12 -10.96
C GLY A 198 -22.18 -2.54 -12.36
N SER A 199 -22.28 -1.22 -12.48
CA SER A 199 -22.06 -0.53 -13.77
C SER A 199 -20.57 -0.39 -14.04
N ILE A 200 -20.07 -1.07 -15.07
CA ILE A 200 -18.63 -1.13 -15.38
C ILE A 200 -18.36 -0.52 -16.76
N GLU A 201 -17.44 0.45 -16.82
CA GLU A 201 -16.78 0.81 -18.07
C GLU A 201 -15.48 0.02 -18.15
N ALA A 202 -15.24 -0.71 -19.25
CA ALA A 202 -14.00 -1.45 -19.45
C ALA A 202 -13.50 -1.31 -20.89
N GLY A 203 -12.18 -1.21 -21.08
CA GLY A 203 -11.62 -1.12 -22.42
C GLY A 203 -10.10 -1.12 -22.44
N LEU A 204 -9.55 -0.83 -23.62
CA LEU A 204 -8.11 -0.80 -23.84
C LEU A 204 -7.56 0.63 -23.82
N ALA A 205 -6.55 0.86 -22.97
CA ALA A 205 -5.69 2.03 -22.98
C ALA A 205 -4.28 1.65 -23.47
N ILE A 206 -3.53 2.62 -24.01
CA ILE A 206 -2.14 2.41 -24.42
C ILE A 206 -1.25 3.30 -23.56
N TRP A 207 -0.29 2.68 -22.88
CA TRP A 207 0.81 3.39 -22.22
C TRP A 207 1.93 3.62 -23.24
N GLY A 208 2.53 4.81 -23.25
CA GLY A 208 3.66 5.14 -24.11
C GLY A 208 3.51 6.47 -24.82
N ARG A 209 4.46 6.81 -25.68
CA ARG A 209 4.40 8.02 -26.51
C ARG A 209 3.48 7.72 -27.69
N GLU A 210 2.25 8.22 -27.61
CA GLU A 210 1.21 7.99 -28.62
C GLU A 210 1.67 8.50 -30.00
N LYS A 211 1.83 7.58 -30.95
CA LYS A 211 2.03 7.91 -32.37
C LYS A 211 0.68 7.83 -33.07
N LEU A 212 -0.04 8.96 -33.08
CA LEU A 212 -1.42 9.09 -33.58
C LEU A 212 -1.66 8.57 -35.02
N SER A 213 -0.61 8.43 -35.83
CA SER A 213 -0.68 7.99 -37.22
C SER A 213 -0.41 6.50 -37.46
N SER A 214 -0.05 5.72 -36.45
CA SER A 214 0.30 4.30 -36.63
C SER A 214 -0.89 3.38 -36.39
N LEU A 215 -1.15 2.47 -37.35
CA LEU A 215 -2.10 1.38 -37.17
C LEU A 215 -1.57 0.33 -36.19
N GLU A 216 -0.25 0.16 -36.14
CA GLU A 216 0.45 -0.83 -35.33
C GLU A 216 0.92 -0.25 -33.98
N LEU A 217 1.15 -1.15 -33.02
CA LEU A 217 1.72 -0.83 -31.70
C LEU A 217 3.23 -0.61 -31.80
N GLY A 218 3.70 0.57 -31.42
CA GLY A 218 5.12 0.88 -31.39
C GLY A 218 5.89 0.08 -30.32
N ASP A 219 7.20 -0.09 -30.48
CA ASP A 219 8.05 -0.89 -29.57
C ASP A 219 8.07 -0.39 -28.12
N HIS A 220 7.83 0.91 -27.93
CA HIS A 220 7.79 1.56 -26.61
C HIS A 220 6.36 1.77 -26.09
N GLU A 221 5.35 1.24 -26.78
CA GLU A 221 3.97 1.23 -26.31
C GLU A 221 3.66 -0.07 -25.55
N GLN A 222 2.81 0.03 -24.53
CA GLN A 222 2.33 -1.11 -23.76
C GLN A 222 0.80 -1.03 -23.66
N PRO A 223 0.07 -2.00 -24.24
CA PRO A 223 -1.37 -2.07 -24.08
C PRO A 223 -1.75 -2.42 -22.64
N VAL A 224 -2.75 -1.74 -22.11
CA VAL A 224 -3.26 -1.85 -20.74
C VAL A 224 -4.78 -2.01 -20.81
N ALA A 225 -5.28 -3.16 -20.40
CA ALA A 225 -6.70 -3.36 -20.18
C ALA A 225 -7.08 -2.64 -18.88
N ALA A 226 -8.15 -1.86 -18.94
CA ALA A 226 -8.58 -1.00 -17.85
C ALA A 226 -10.09 -1.17 -17.62
N GLY A 227 -10.51 -1.06 -16.36
CA GLY A 227 -11.91 -1.02 -16.00
C GLY A 227 -12.16 -0.12 -14.80
N VAL A 228 -13.37 0.42 -14.73
CA VAL A 228 -13.87 1.19 -13.59
C VAL A 228 -15.30 0.75 -13.28
N ALA A 229 -15.54 0.43 -12.02
CA ALA A 229 -16.88 0.26 -11.48
C ALA A 229 -17.41 1.61 -11.01
N CYS A 230 -18.68 1.87 -11.31
CA CYS A 230 -19.39 3.07 -10.90
C CYS A 230 -20.60 2.69 -10.02
N ASP A 231 -20.89 3.54 -9.04
CA ASP A 231 -22.11 3.43 -8.23
C ASP A 231 -23.36 3.88 -9.02
N SER A 232 -24.52 3.84 -8.35
CA SER A 232 -25.80 4.27 -8.93
C SER A 232 -25.85 5.76 -9.29
N ALA A 233 -24.98 6.60 -8.73
CA ALA A 233 -24.83 8.01 -9.06
C ALA A 233 -23.82 8.25 -10.19
N GLY A 234 -23.26 7.17 -10.78
CA GLY A 234 -22.25 7.23 -11.83
C GLY A 234 -20.87 7.66 -11.33
N GLN A 235 -20.62 7.64 -10.01
CA GLN A 235 -19.32 7.97 -9.44
C GLN A 235 -18.39 6.75 -9.46
N PRO A 236 -17.12 6.93 -9.85
CA PRO A 236 -16.17 5.82 -9.90
C PRO A 236 -15.79 5.38 -8.49
N VAL A 237 -16.05 4.11 -8.17
CA VAL A 237 -15.79 3.50 -6.85
C VAL A 237 -14.50 2.69 -6.83
N GLN A 238 -14.19 2.01 -7.94
CA GLN A 238 -13.04 1.11 -8.01
C GLN A 238 -12.50 1.01 -9.43
N ILE A 239 -11.18 0.90 -9.58
CA ILE A 239 -10.52 0.68 -10.86
C ILE A 239 -9.68 -0.60 -10.85
N ALA A 240 -9.43 -1.13 -12.04
CA ALA A 240 -8.50 -2.21 -12.28
C ALA A 240 -7.70 -1.93 -13.55
N LEU A 241 -6.38 -2.11 -13.51
CA LEU A 241 -5.47 -1.96 -14.64
C LEU A 241 -4.62 -3.21 -14.77
N MET A 242 -4.44 -3.71 -16.00
CA MET A 242 -3.63 -4.89 -16.27
C MET A 242 -2.90 -4.76 -17.60
N GLU A 243 -1.62 -5.11 -17.62
CA GLU A 243 -0.86 -5.22 -18.86
C GLU A 243 -1.44 -6.32 -19.76
N VAL A 244 -1.56 -6.01 -21.05
CA VAL A 244 -2.00 -6.96 -22.07
C VAL A 244 -0.78 -7.41 -22.85
N SER A 245 -0.66 -8.72 -23.08
CA SER A 245 0.44 -9.26 -23.87
C SER A 245 0.28 -8.79 -25.32
N ARG A 246 1.39 -8.54 -26.02
CA ARG A 246 1.35 -8.23 -27.46
C ARG A 246 0.74 -9.39 -28.27
N SER A 247 0.85 -10.63 -27.81
CA SER A 247 0.20 -11.79 -28.44
C SER A 247 -1.33 -11.79 -28.33
N GLU A 248 -1.89 -10.97 -27.44
CA GLU A 248 -3.34 -10.79 -27.27
C GLU A 248 -3.84 -9.51 -27.95
N MET A 249 -3.03 -8.94 -28.82
CA MET A 249 -3.35 -7.78 -29.62
C MET A 249 -3.42 -8.16 -31.09
N LEU A 250 -4.41 -7.62 -31.79
CA LEU A 250 -4.46 -7.54 -33.24
C LEU A 250 -4.34 -6.05 -33.58
N ASP A 251 -3.15 -5.63 -34.01
CA ASP A 251 -2.75 -4.24 -34.10
C ASP A 251 -2.98 -3.51 -32.76
N ARG A 252 -3.73 -2.39 -32.76
CA ARG A 252 -4.14 -1.66 -31.55
C ARG A 252 -5.46 -2.18 -30.95
N THR A 253 -5.96 -3.33 -31.38
CA THR A 253 -7.23 -3.89 -30.92
C THR A 253 -6.98 -5.09 -30.01
N MET A 254 -7.55 -5.09 -28.80
CA MET A 254 -7.44 -6.26 -27.92
C MET A 254 -8.19 -7.45 -28.52
N THR A 255 -7.65 -8.66 -28.40
CA THR A 255 -8.28 -9.93 -28.85
C THR A 255 -9.41 -10.38 -27.91
N PRO A 256 -10.27 -11.35 -28.31
CA PRO A 256 -11.32 -11.86 -27.41
C PRO A 256 -10.70 -12.53 -26.17
N MET A 257 -9.56 -13.19 -26.35
CA MET A 257 -8.79 -13.82 -25.27
C MET A 257 -8.32 -12.79 -24.24
N GLY A 258 -7.76 -11.66 -24.68
CA GLY A 258 -7.38 -10.57 -23.77
C GLY A 258 -8.57 -9.99 -23.00
N CYS A 259 -9.73 -9.83 -23.67
CA CYS A 259 -10.97 -9.40 -23.00
C CYS A 259 -11.44 -10.40 -21.95
N HIS A 260 -11.42 -11.69 -22.30
CA HIS A 260 -11.81 -12.77 -21.39
C HIS A 260 -10.90 -12.79 -20.16
N ARG A 261 -9.58 -12.68 -20.35
CA ARG A 261 -8.63 -12.63 -19.22
C ARG A 261 -8.88 -11.44 -18.30
N PHE A 262 -9.18 -10.27 -18.86
CA PHE A 262 -9.54 -9.10 -18.05
C PHE A 262 -10.81 -9.38 -17.23
N LYS A 263 -11.87 -9.88 -17.87
CA LYS A 263 -13.13 -10.21 -17.19
C LYS A 263 -12.94 -11.26 -16.09
N SER A 264 -12.29 -12.38 -16.40
CA SER A 264 -12.11 -13.49 -15.46
C SER A 264 -11.30 -13.10 -14.23
N ARG A 265 -10.45 -12.07 -14.35
CA ARG A 265 -9.58 -11.60 -13.27
C ARG A 265 -10.21 -10.48 -12.45
N PHE A 266 -10.86 -9.51 -13.10
CA PHE A 266 -11.27 -8.26 -12.45
C PHE A 266 -12.76 -7.99 -12.45
N VAL A 267 -13.58 -8.76 -13.15
CA VAL A 267 -15.03 -8.55 -13.17
C VAL A 267 -15.70 -9.61 -12.31
N SER A 268 -16.62 -9.18 -11.44
CA SER A 268 -17.36 -10.05 -10.55
C SER A 268 -18.09 -11.15 -11.34
N PRO A 269 -18.11 -12.41 -10.87
CA PRO A 269 -18.68 -13.54 -11.60
C PRO A 269 -20.21 -13.45 -11.72
N ASP A 270 -20.86 -12.47 -11.07
CA ASP A 270 -22.30 -12.32 -11.15
C ASP A 270 -22.78 -12.01 -12.60
N PRO A 271 -23.95 -12.53 -13.01
CA PRO A 271 -24.43 -12.37 -14.38
C PRO A 271 -24.59 -10.93 -14.85
N ALA A 272 -24.87 -9.97 -13.94
CA ALA A 272 -25.05 -8.58 -14.31
C ALA A 272 -23.71 -7.94 -14.68
N SER A 273 -22.68 -8.11 -13.84
CA SER A 273 -21.33 -7.60 -14.11
C SER A 273 -20.70 -8.28 -15.32
N GLN A 274 -20.95 -9.58 -15.55
CA GLN A 274 -20.37 -10.30 -16.68
C GLN A 274 -20.89 -9.84 -18.06
N LYS A 275 -22.11 -9.26 -18.11
CA LYS A 275 -22.65 -8.63 -19.34
C LYS A 275 -21.87 -7.41 -19.80
N THR A 276 -20.98 -6.86 -18.96
CA THR A 276 -20.14 -5.70 -19.29
C THR A 276 -19.41 -5.89 -20.61
N THR A 277 -19.51 -4.92 -21.51
CA THR A 277 -18.71 -4.89 -22.74
C THR A 277 -17.32 -4.36 -22.44
N VAL A 278 -16.28 -5.13 -22.77
CA VAL A 278 -14.90 -4.64 -22.78
C VAL A 278 -14.65 -4.05 -24.16
N TYR A 279 -14.53 -2.73 -24.27
CA TYR A 279 -14.32 -2.06 -25.54
C TYR A 279 -12.90 -2.28 -26.06
N ARG A 280 -12.81 -2.83 -27.27
CA ARG A 280 -11.56 -3.30 -27.88
C ARG A 280 -10.93 -2.29 -28.83
N SER A 281 -11.50 -1.09 -28.93
CA SER A 281 -11.11 -0.06 -29.87
C SER A 281 -9.62 0.30 -29.78
N LYS A 282 -9.06 0.80 -30.89
CA LYS A 282 -7.65 1.23 -31.01
C LYS A 282 -7.18 2.20 -29.92
N TYR A 283 -8.13 2.91 -29.33
CA TYR A 283 -7.94 3.86 -28.25
C TYR A 283 -9.14 3.83 -27.29
N LEU A 284 -8.90 4.24 -26.05
CA LEU A 284 -9.97 4.43 -25.07
C LEU A 284 -10.71 5.73 -25.38
N THR A 285 -11.93 5.62 -25.93
CA THR A 285 -12.70 6.80 -26.36
C THR A 285 -13.66 7.27 -25.28
N LYS A 286 -13.83 8.60 -25.14
CA LYS A 286 -14.83 9.19 -24.26
C LYS A 286 -16.28 8.88 -24.67
N ARG A 287 -16.50 8.42 -25.90
CA ARG A 287 -17.82 8.00 -26.39
C ARG A 287 -18.33 6.76 -25.65
N HIS A 288 -17.44 5.80 -25.41
CA HIS A 288 -17.79 4.51 -24.81
C HIS A 288 -17.39 4.40 -23.34
N CYS A 289 -16.25 5.00 -22.96
CA CYS A 289 -15.74 4.95 -21.59
C CYS A 289 -15.34 6.36 -21.12
N LYS A 290 -16.33 7.23 -20.86
CA LYS A 290 -16.09 8.63 -20.49
C LYS A 290 -15.29 8.74 -19.19
N THR A 291 -15.69 7.98 -18.18
CA THR A 291 -15.09 8.01 -16.83
C THR A 291 -13.71 7.37 -16.87
N LEU A 292 -13.61 6.18 -17.46
CA LEU A 292 -12.36 5.43 -17.56
C LEU A 292 -11.29 6.19 -18.34
N ALA A 293 -11.66 6.80 -19.49
CA ALA A 293 -10.71 7.55 -20.32
C ALA A 293 -10.07 8.71 -19.56
N SER A 294 -10.85 9.41 -18.74
CA SER A 294 -10.34 10.49 -17.91
C SER A 294 -9.38 9.98 -16.83
N ILE A 295 -9.72 8.88 -16.18
CA ILE A 295 -8.91 8.27 -15.12
C ILE A 295 -7.58 7.76 -15.69
N CYS A 296 -7.61 6.98 -16.78
CA CYS A 296 -6.39 6.44 -17.40
C CYS A 296 -5.46 7.56 -17.88
N LYS A 297 -6.01 8.60 -18.55
CA LYS A 297 -5.21 9.74 -19.01
C LYS A 297 -4.53 10.47 -17.85
N ALA A 298 -5.27 10.77 -16.78
CA ALA A 298 -4.72 11.45 -15.62
C ALA A 298 -3.71 10.58 -14.85
N GLY A 299 -4.01 9.30 -14.68
CA GLY A 299 -3.14 8.33 -14.02
C GLY A 299 -1.83 8.12 -14.76
N PHE A 300 -1.89 7.91 -16.08
CA PHE A 300 -0.69 7.68 -16.88
C PHE A 300 0.21 8.90 -16.89
N LYS A 301 -0.37 10.08 -17.10
CA LYS A 301 0.37 11.34 -16.99
C LYS A 301 1.02 11.50 -15.62
N ARG A 302 0.33 11.17 -14.53
CA ARG A 302 0.88 11.26 -13.18
C ARG A 302 2.06 10.32 -12.97
N ILE A 303 1.98 9.06 -13.42
CA ILE A 303 3.09 8.11 -13.32
C ILE A 303 4.30 8.64 -14.09
N GLN A 304 4.10 9.19 -15.29
CA GLN A 304 5.17 9.79 -16.10
C GLN A 304 5.79 11.02 -15.43
N ASP A 305 4.97 11.91 -14.90
CA ASP A 305 5.39 13.16 -14.27
C ASP A 305 6.07 12.93 -12.90
N THR A 306 5.71 11.86 -12.17
CA THR A 306 6.27 11.58 -10.83
C THR A 306 7.59 10.81 -10.89
N TYR A 307 7.64 9.79 -11.75
CA TYR A 307 8.72 8.80 -11.72
C TYR A 307 9.76 8.97 -12.80
N HIS A 308 9.42 9.62 -13.92
CA HIS A 308 10.26 9.85 -15.09
C HIS A 308 11.01 8.60 -15.60
N GLY A 309 10.64 8.10 -16.78
CA GLY A 309 11.37 6.98 -17.40
C GLY A 309 11.05 5.60 -16.80
N VAL A 310 9.78 5.35 -16.47
CA VAL A 310 9.31 3.99 -16.13
C VAL A 310 9.50 3.07 -17.32
N SER A 311 10.35 2.06 -17.17
CA SER A 311 10.57 1.04 -18.20
C SER A 311 9.36 0.11 -18.32
N LEU A 312 9.10 -0.40 -19.52
CA LEU A 312 7.98 -1.32 -19.76
C LEU A 312 8.05 -2.57 -18.86
N ARG A 313 9.25 -3.10 -18.60
CA ARG A 313 9.46 -4.25 -17.70
C ARG A 313 8.92 -4.01 -16.28
N ASN A 314 8.96 -2.76 -15.81
CA ASN A 314 8.51 -2.43 -14.45
C ASN A 314 7.11 -1.81 -14.43
N LEU A 315 6.48 -1.56 -15.58
CA LEU A 315 5.24 -0.80 -15.66
C LEU A 315 4.13 -1.40 -14.78
N GLY A 316 3.93 -2.72 -14.80
CA GLY A 316 2.94 -3.40 -13.97
C GLY A 316 3.03 -3.04 -12.48
N LYS A 317 4.24 -2.89 -11.93
CA LYS A 317 4.45 -2.48 -10.53
C LYS A 317 3.93 -1.07 -10.26
N TYR A 318 4.11 -0.13 -11.19
CA TYR A 318 3.63 1.24 -11.06
C TYR A 318 2.12 1.35 -11.31
N LEU A 319 1.57 0.54 -12.23
CA LEU A 319 0.13 0.44 -12.43
C LEU A 319 -0.57 -0.13 -11.19
N ALA A 320 0.00 -1.16 -10.55
CA ALA A 320 -0.51 -1.71 -9.30
C ALA A 320 -0.45 -0.68 -8.16
N GLU A 321 0.65 0.09 -8.04
CA GLU A 321 0.72 1.17 -7.06
C GLU A 321 -0.38 2.22 -7.28
N PHE A 322 -0.57 2.67 -8.52
CA PHE A 322 -1.61 3.64 -8.86
C PHE A 322 -3.02 3.11 -8.57
N THR A 323 -3.30 1.87 -9.00
CA THR A 323 -4.59 1.20 -8.81
C THR A 323 -4.89 1.01 -7.32
N PHE A 324 -3.91 0.52 -6.56
CA PHE A 324 -4.00 0.38 -5.12
C PHE A 324 -4.32 1.70 -4.42
N ARG A 325 -3.57 2.76 -4.71
CA ARG A 325 -3.79 4.10 -4.12
C ARG A 325 -5.19 4.62 -4.47
N TRP A 326 -5.59 4.50 -5.74
CA TRP A 326 -6.90 4.96 -6.20
C TRP A 326 -8.07 4.28 -5.48
N ASN A 327 -7.95 2.97 -5.27
CA ASN A 327 -8.96 2.13 -4.61
C ASN A 327 -8.97 2.32 -3.10
N ALA A 328 -7.79 2.36 -2.45
CA ALA A 328 -7.69 2.53 -1.01
C ALA A 328 -8.27 3.87 -0.51
N LEU A 329 -8.09 4.95 -1.29
CA LEU A 329 -8.69 6.25 -1.00
C LEU A 329 -10.22 6.24 -0.97
N ARG A 330 -10.86 5.35 -1.74
CA ARG A 330 -12.32 5.27 -1.89
C ARG A 330 -12.97 4.25 -0.96
N LYS A 331 -12.17 3.41 -0.29
CA LYS A 331 -12.67 2.34 0.59
C LYS A 331 -12.92 2.84 2.01
N ASP A 332 -11.86 3.19 2.73
CA ASP A 332 -11.92 3.59 4.15
C ASP A 332 -10.88 4.66 4.52
N GLY A 333 -10.11 5.16 3.54
CA GLY A 333 -9.05 6.13 3.77
C GLY A 333 -7.80 5.59 4.48
N GLN A 334 -7.75 4.29 4.82
CA GLN A 334 -6.64 3.68 5.56
C GLN A 334 -5.52 3.16 4.64
N CYS A 335 -5.14 3.95 3.64
CA CYS A 335 -4.17 3.56 2.59
C CYS A 335 -2.84 3.04 3.17
N LEU A 336 -2.30 3.71 4.20
CA LEU A 336 -1.08 3.30 4.89
C LEU A 336 -1.21 1.89 5.50
N ARG A 337 -2.31 1.62 6.19
CA ARG A 337 -2.57 0.32 6.81
C ARG A 337 -2.69 -0.77 5.76
N HIS A 338 -3.47 -0.54 4.71
CA HIS A 338 -3.62 -1.50 3.62
C HIS A 338 -2.29 -1.78 2.92
N MET A 339 -1.43 -0.76 2.75
CA MET A 339 -0.12 -0.92 2.12
C MET A 339 0.83 -1.73 3.00
N ALA A 340 0.80 -1.48 4.32
CA ALA A 340 1.57 -2.27 5.27
C ALA A 340 1.09 -3.72 5.31
N VAL A 341 -0.22 -3.96 5.31
CA VAL A 341 -0.80 -5.30 5.20
C VAL A 341 -0.34 -5.98 3.92
N ALA A 342 -0.42 -5.33 2.76
CA ALA A 342 0.07 -5.89 1.50
C ALA A 342 1.55 -6.27 1.55
N CYS A 343 2.40 -5.47 2.19
CA CYS A 343 3.82 -5.78 2.39
C CYS A 343 4.08 -6.93 3.36
N LEU A 344 3.16 -7.16 4.31
CA LEU A 344 3.23 -8.20 5.32
C LEU A 344 2.52 -9.49 4.93
N SER A 345 1.64 -9.44 3.93
CA SER A 345 1.03 -10.61 3.32
C SER A 345 2.13 -11.53 2.79
N SER A 346 1.95 -12.82 3.05
CA SER A 346 2.92 -13.85 2.68
C SER A 346 3.22 -13.79 1.19
N ARG A 347 4.49 -13.97 0.82
CA ARG A 347 4.77 -14.52 -0.50
C ARG A 347 4.18 -15.92 -0.50
N LEU A 348 3.15 -16.21 -1.28
CA LEU A 348 2.75 -17.60 -1.50
C LEU A 348 3.20 -18.07 -2.88
N PRO A 349 3.59 -19.36 -3.00
CA PRO A 349 3.27 -20.45 -2.07
C PRO A 349 4.43 -20.91 -1.18
N VAL A 350 4.11 -21.17 0.10
CA VAL A 350 4.81 -22.13 0.96
C VAL A 350 4.17 -23.50 0.65
N HIS A 351 5.02 -24.49 0.35
CA HIS A 351 4.74 -25.85 -0.16
C HIS A 351 4.46 -25.91 -1.68
N ALA A 352 5.09 -26.79 -2.47
CA ALA A 352 6.03 -27.89 -2.22
C ALA A 352 6.94 -28.06 -3.44
#